data_AF-A0A4V2K6B0-F1
#
_entry.id   AF-A0A4V2K6B0-F1
#
_cell.length_a   1.000
_cell.length_b   1.000
_cell.length_c   1.000
_cell.angle_alpha   90.00
_cell.angle_beta   90.00
_cell.angle_gamma   90.00
#
_symmetry.space_group_name_H-M   'P 1'
#
loop_
_entity.id
_entity.type
_entity.pdbx_description
1 polymer ?
#
loop_
_entity_poly.entity_id
_entity_poly.type
_entity_poly.pdbx_seq_one_letter_code
_entity_poly.pdbx_strand_id
1 'polypeptide(L)'
;MFHSLPYDVSLHILSYLSLNDLHNVELVSPAAHSLFLAHEESIYHQAAIYHGFVTSRTLFEGATAFEGPWLSEAGNWKDIYRLWCILKRQLGRARICARGRISASESG
;
A
#
# COMPACT_ATOMS: atom_id res chain seq x y z
N MET A 1 -21.71 -7.74 7.98
CA MET A 1 -21.88 -7.72 6.50
C MET A 1 -20.76 -8.43 5.75
N PHE A 2 -19.49 -8.34 6.17
CA PHE A 2 -18.40 -9.12 5.54
C PHE A 2 -18.51 -10.65 5.72
N HIS A 3 -19.26 -11.13 6.70
CA HIS A 3 -19.29 -12.56 7.05
C HIS A 3 -20.21 -13.41 6.15
N SER A 4 -21.03 -12.78 5.32
CA SER A 4 -21.87 -13.46 4.33
C SER A 4 -21.22 -13.56 2.95
N LEU A 5 -20.04 -12.96 2.78
CA LEU A 5 -19.29 -12.97 1.53
C LEU A 5 -18.22 -14.07 1.56
N PRO A 6 -17.98 -14.75 0.42
CA PRO A 6 -16.83 -15.64 0.29
C PRO A 6 -15.52 -14.88 0.59
N TYR A 7 -14.57 -15.55 1.22
CA TYR A 7 -13.29 -14.95 1.61
C TYR A 7 -12.56 -14.33 0.42
N ASP A 8 -12.56 -14.99 -0.74
CA ASP A 8 -11.96 -14.47 -1.98
C ASP A 8 -12.52 -13.11 -2.40
N VAL A 9 -13.84 -12.92 -2.30
CA VAL A 9 -14.50 -11.65 -2.66
C VAL A 9 -14.13 -10.57 -1.65
N SER A 10 -14.06 -10.92 -0.38
CA SER A 10 -13.65 -9.98 0.68
C SER A 10 -12.20 -9.54 0.47
N LEU A 11 -11.28 -10.48 0.21
CA LEU A 11 -9.87 -10.19 -0.07
C LEU A 11 -9.72 -9.30 -1.32
N HIS A 12 -10.52 -9.57 -2.35
CA HIS A 12 -10.52 -8.76 -3.56
C HIS A 12 -11.02 -7.35 -3.29
N ILE A 13 -12.08 -7.16 -2.50
CA ILE A 13 -12.55 -5.82 -2.11
C ILE A 13 -11.48 -5.08 -1.29
N LEU A 14 -10.83 -5.78 -0.35
CA LEU A 14 -9.79 -5.20 0.50
C LEU A 14 -8.57 -4.74 -0.31
N SER A 15 -8.21 -5.40 -1.41
CA SER A 15 -7.07 -4.99 -2.23
C SER A 15 -7.24 -3.64 -2.94
N TYR A 16 -8.49 -3.16 -3.09
CA TYR A 16 -8.78 -1.82 -3.62
C TYR A 16 -8.63 -0.71 -2.56
N LEU A 17 -8.56 -1.06 -1.29
CA LEU A 17 -8.56 -0.09 -0.20
C LEU A 17 -7.17 0.47 0.07
N SER A 18 -7.13 1.74 0.50
CA SER A 18 -5.89 2.35 0.95
C SER A 18 -5.44 1.76 2.29
N LEU A 19 -4.15 1.92 2.62
CA LEU A 19 -3.59 1.48 3.91
C LEU A 19 -4.37 2.00 5.13
N ASN A 20 -4.86 3.24 5.05
CA ASN A 20 -5.68 3.83 6.12
C ASN A 20 -7.04 3.13 6.22
N ASP A 21 -7.65 2.83 5.08
CA ASP A 21 -8.96 2.18 5.05
C ASP A 21 -8.87 0.72 5.48
N LEU A 22 -7.81 0.01 5.08
CA LEU A 22 -7.49 -1.34 5.56
C LEU A 22 -7.38 -1.37 7.09
N HIS A 23 -6.64 -0.43 7.67
CA HIS A 23 -6.51 -0.32 9.12
C HIS A 23 -7.84 0.00 9.80
N ASN A 24 -8.65 0.88 9.21
CA ASN A 24 -9.98 1.18 9.74
C ASN A 24 -10.89 -0.06 9.70
N VAL A 25 -10.87 -0.83 8.60
CA VAL A 25 -11.67 -2.05 8.46
C VAL A 25 -11.24 -3.12 9.47
N GLU A 26 -9.94 -3.25 9.73
CA GLU A 26 -9.40 -4.13 10.78
C GLU A 26 -10.01 -3.79 12.15
N LEU A 27 -10.20 -2.50 12.47
CA LEU A 27 -10.75 -2.03 13.73
C LEU A 27 -12.29 -2.10 13.80
N VAL A 28 -12.98 -2.27 12.68
CA VAL A 28 -14.46 -2.26 12.62
C VAL A 28 -15.07 -3.52 13.24
N SER A 29 -14.41 -4.68 13.15
CA SER A 29 -14.94 -5.90 13.76
C SER A 29 -13.87 -6.94 14.09
N PRO A 30 -14.06 -7.75 15.16
CA PRO A 30 -13.13 -8.84 15.51
C PRO A 30 -12.97 -9.87 14.40
N ALA A 31 -14.04 -10.15 13.65
CA ALA A 31 -13.99 -11.11 12.55
C ALA A 31 -13.32 -10.56 11.28
N ALA A 32 -13.35 -9.24 11.06
CA ALA A 32 -12.48 -8.63 10.07
C ALA A 32 -11.02 -8.73 10.52
N HIS A 33 -10.72 -8.41 11.78
CA HIS A 33 -9.38 -8.56 12.33
C HIS A 33 -8.83 -10.00 12.21
N SER A 34 -9.64 -11.03 12.48
CA SER A 34 -9.21 -12.43 12.27
C SER A 34 -8.93 -12.76 10.80
N LEU A 35 -9.70 -12.21 9.87
CA LEU A 35 -9.48 -12.38 8.43
C LEU A 35 -8.18 -11.69 8.01
N PHE A 36 -7.93 -10.49 8.53
CA PHE A 36 -6.68 -9.77 8.33
C PHE A 36 -5.48 -10.55 8.86
N LEU A 37 -5.53 -11.10 10.08
CA LEU A 37 -4.44 -11.91 10.62
C LEU A 37 -4.20 -13.19 9.81
N ALA A 38 -5.26 -13.83 9.30
CA ALA A 38 -5.15 -15.06 8.52
C ALA A 38 -4.62 -14.84 7.10
N HIS A 39 -4.87 -13.67 6.50
CA HIS A 39 -4.57 -13.39 5.10
C HIS A 39 -3.79 -12.08 4.90
N GLU A 40 -3.07 -11.64 5.92
CA GLU A 40 -2.37 -10.34 5.94
C GLU A 40 -1.47 -10.21 4.71
N GLU A 41 -0.66 -11.24 4.47
CA GLU A 41 0.29 -11.29 3.36
C GLU A 41 -0.39 -11.12 2.00
N SER A 42 -1.45 -11.89 1.75
CA SER A 42 -2.20 -11.86 0.49
C SER A 42 -2.90 -10.53 0.25
N ILE A 43 -3.47 -9.91 1.30
CA ILE A 43 -4.14 -8.62 1.22
C ILE A 43 -3.15 -7.54 0.81
N TYR A 44 -2.00 -7.45 1.50
CA TYR A 44 -1.00 -6.42 1.21
C TYR A 44 -0.26 -6.68 -0.10
N HIS A 45 -0.04 -7.95 -0.49
CA HIS A 45 0.52 -8.30 -1.80
C HIS A 45 -0.41 -7.87 -2.94
N GLN A 46 -1.69 -8.23 -2.87
CA GLN A 46 -2.70 -7.83 -3.85
C GLN A 46 -2.85 -6.31 -3.92
N ALA A 47 -2.88 -5.63 -2.77
CA ALA A 47 -2.92 -4.17 -2.72
C ALA A 47 -1.68 -3.56 -3.39
N ALA A 48 -0.49 -4.09 -3.12
CA ALA A 48 0.74 -3.60 -3.72
C ALA A 48 0.78 -3.82 -5.25
N ILE A 49 0.20 -4.93 -5.74
CA ILE A 49 0.01 -5.16 -7.18
C ILE A 49 -0.98 -4.15 -7.76
N TYR A 50 -2.14 -4.01 -7.14
CA TYR A 50 -3.22 -3.16 -7.64
C TYR A 50 -2.79 -1.68 -7.72
N HIS A 51 -2.02 -1.24 -6.73
CA HIS A 51 -1.48 0.11 -6.68
C HIS A 51 -0.23 0.32 -7.55
N GLY A 52 0.22 -0.71 -8.27
CA GLY A 52 1.30 -0.65 -9.26
C GLY A 52 2.70 -0.55 -8.65
N PHE A 53 2.89 -1.00 -7.42
CA PHE A 53 4.22 -1.07 -6.80
C PHE A 53 4.98 -2.31 -7.25
N VAL A 54 4.29 -3.46 -7.32
CA VAL A 54 4.86 -4.75 -7.68
C VAL A 54 4.07 -5.39 -8.82
N THR A 55 4.74 -6.22 -9.61
CA THR A 55 4.08 -6.98 -10.67
C THR A 55 3.49 -8.27 -10.08
N SER A 56 2.44 -8.84 -10.68
CA SER A 56 1.84 -10.10 -10.19
C SER A 56 2.82 -11.29 -10.09
N ARG A 57 4.03 -11.18 -10.68
CA ARG A 57 5.08 -12.20 -10.65
C ARG A 57 6.18 -11.94 -9.62
N THR A 58 6.20 -10.78 -8.96
CA THR A 58 7.24 -10.48 -7.97
C THR A 58 6.89 -11.11 -6.64
N LEU A 59 7.76 -12.04 -6.23
CA LEU A 59 7.83 -12.58 -4.88
C LEU A 59 8.43 -11.55 -3.92
N PHE A 60 8.21 -11.73 -2.62
CA PHE A 60 8.67 -10.82 -1.57
C PHE A 60 10.19 -10.57 -1.64
N GLU A 61 10.97 -11.65 -1.73
CA GLU A 61 12.43 -11.59 -1.88
C GLU A 61 12.86 -10.88 -3.18
N GLY A 62 12.08 -11.02 -4.24
CA GLY A 62 12.32 -10.32 -5.50
C GLY A 62 12.04 -8.82 -5.41
N ALA A 63 11.04 -8.43 -4.62
CA ALA A 63 10.69 -7.03 -4.40
C ALA A 63 11.73 -6.31 -3.54
N THR A 64 12.22 -6.95 -2.46
CA THR A 64 13.25 -6.37 -1.59
C THR A 64 14.61 -6.29 -2.28
N ALA A 65 14.93 -7.24 -3.16
CA ALA A 65 16.17 -7.24 -3.93
C ALA A 65 16.20 -6.17 -5.05
N PHE A 66 15.05 -5.83 -5.63
CA PHE A 66 14.99 -4.94 -6.80
C PHE A 66 15.02 -3.44 -6.43
N GLU A 67 14.39 -3.04 -5.32
CA GLU A 67 14.17 -1.63 -4.99
C GLU A 67 15.29 -1.01 -4.13
N GLY A 68 16.23 -1.81 -3.60
CA GLY A 68 17.42 -1.35 -2.91
C GLY A 68 17.39 -1.41 -1.37
N PRO A 69 18.42 -0.88 -0.68
CA PRO A 69 18.66 -1.12 0.76
C PRO A 69 17.55 -0.62 1.69
N TRP A 70 16.79 0.39 1.28
CA TRP A 70 15.67 0.93 2.06
C TRP A 70 14.47 -0.02 2.12
N LEU A 71 14.40 -1.01 1.22
CA LEU A 71 13.41 -2.09 1.25
C LEU A 71 13.93 -3.37 1.90
N SER A 72 15.24 -3.53 2.08
CA SER A 72 15.82 -4.75 2.69
C SER A 72 15.51 -4.89 4.18
N GLU A 73 15.07 -3.82 4.84
CA GLU A 73 14.60 -3.85 6.23
C GLU A 73 13.12 -4.22 6.35
N ALA A 74 12.36 -4.24 5.24
CA ALA A 74 10.97 -4.67 5.29
C ALA A 74 10.93 -6.19 5.51
N GLY A 75 10.28 -6.63 6.60
CA GLY A 75 10.14 -8.05 6.93
C GLY A 75 8.84 -8.67 6.40
N ASN A 76 7.92 -7.86 5.88
CA ASN A 76 6.63 -8.31 5.36
C ASN A 76 6.09 -7.34 4.29
N TRP A 77 5.08 -7.78 3.53
CA TRP A 77 4.43 -6.97 2.48
C TRP A 77 3.75 -5.69 3.00
N LYS A 78 3.32 -5.70 4.27
CA LYS A 78 2.72 -4.53 4.91
C LYS A 78 3.73 -3.40 5.08
N ASP A 79 4.96 -3.71 5.47
CA ASP A 79 6.04 -2.75 5.64
C ASP A 79 6.47 -2.19 4.29
N ILE A 80 6.57 -3.04 3.27
CA ILE A 80 6.78 -2.61 1.87
C ILE A 80 5.69 -1.61 1.43
N TYR A 81 4.42 -1.98 1.60
CA TYR A 81 3.31 -1.13 1.16
C TYR A 81 3.22 0.17 1.98
N ARG A 82 3.60 0.16 3.26
CA ARG A 82 3.74 1.36 4.10
C ARG A 82 4.84 2.29 3.60
N LEU A 83 6.03 1.75 3.33
CA LEU A 83 7.16 2.50 2.77
C LEU A 83 6.79 3.13 1.43
N TRP A 84 6.10 2.37 0.57
CA TRP A 84 5.58 2.90 -0.70
C TRP A 84 4.60 4.06 -0.50
N CYS A 85 3.67 3.93 0.44
CA CYS A 85 2.73 5.00 0.78
C CYS A 85 3.45 6.27 1.28
N ILE A 86 4.50 6.13 2.08
CA ILE A 86 5.35 7.24 2.53
C ILE A 86 6.07 7.88 1.33
N LEU A 87 6.70 7.07 0.48
CA LEU A 87 7.40 7.53 -0.73
C LEU A 87 6.45 8.30 -1.67
N LYS A 88 5.26 7.76 -1.93
CA LYS A 88 4.23 8.40 -2.76
C LYS A 88 3.79 9.76 -2.19
N ARG A 89 3.67 9.87 -0.87
CA ARG A 89 3.37 11.17 -0.21
C ARG A 89 4.52 12.16 -0.39
N GLN A 90 5.77 11.73 -0.27
CA GLN A 90 6.95 12.59 -0.48
C GLN A 90 7.07 13.06 -1.93
N LEU A 91 6.91 12.15 -2.90
CA LEU A 91 6.89 12.47 -4.34
C LEU A 91 5.72 13.40 -4.71
N GLY A 92 4.54 13.19 -4.13
CA GLY A 92 3.39 14.07 -4.31
C GLY A 92 3.65 15.48 -3.79
N ARG A 93 4.30 15.63 -2.63
CA ARG A 93 4.69 16.93 -2.06
C ARG A 93 5.78 17.62 -2.89
N ALA A 94 6.76 16.87 -3.40
CA ALA A 94 7.81 17.42 -4.26
C ALA A 94 7.25 18.04 -5.55
N ARG A 95 6.21 17.43 -6.15
CA ARG A 95 5.52 17.98 -7.33
C ARG A 95 4.75 19.28 -7.03
N ILE A 96 4.21 19.42 -5.81
CA ILE A 96 3.51 20.66 -5.39
C ILE A 96 4.52 21.79 -5.17
N CYS A 97 5.68 21.50 -4.55
CA CYS A 97 6.73 22.49 -4.34
C CYS A 97 7.44 22.95 -5.62
N ALA A 98 7.62 22.05 -6.61
CA ALA A 98 8.20 22.42 -7.91
C ALA A 98 7.28 23.36 -8.72
N ARG A 99 5.97 23.23 -8.56
CA ARG A 99 4.98 24.03 -9.28
C ARG A 99 4.75 25.42 -8.66
N GLY A 100 5.05 25.60 -7.37
CA GLY A 100 4.99 26.91 -6.70
C GLY A 100 6.19 27.82 -6.96
N ARG A 101 7.29 27.30 -7.54
CA ARG A 101 8.52 28.08 -7.77
C ARG A 101 8.58 28.76 -9.14
N ILE A 102 7.72 28.36 -10.08
CA ILE A 102 7.67 28.94 -11.45
C ILE A 102 6.84 30.24 -11.47
N SER A 103 5.91 30.42 -10.53
CA SER A 103 5.06 31.62 -10.48
C SER A 103 5.70 32.82 -9.75
N ALA A 104 6.95 32.70 -9.27
CA ALA A 104 7.63 33.76 -8.53
C ALA A 104 8.78 34.44 -9.31
N SER A 105 8.99 34.08 -10.59
CA SER A 105 10.11 34.60 -11.40
C SER A 105 9.68 35.36 -12.67
N GLU A 106 8.39 35.67 -12.86
CA GLU A 106 7.87 36.50 -13.98
C GLU A 106 7.25 37.82 -13.49
N SER A 107 7.91 38.50 -12.55
CA SER A 107 7.61 39.89 -12.19
C SER A 107 8.87 40.55 -11.66
N GLY A 108 9.75 40.92 -12.59
CA GLY A 108 10.98 41.69 -12.36
C GLY A 108 11.39 42.36 -13.65
#